data_AF-S9S5B3-F1
#
_entry.id   AF-S9S5B3-F1
#
_cell.length_a   1.000
_cell.length_b   1.000
_cell.length_c   1.000
_cell.angle_alpha   90.00
_cell.angle_beta   90.00
_cell.angle_gamma   90.00
#
_symmetry.space_group_name_H-M   'P 1'
#
loop_
_entity.id
_entity.type
_entity.pdbx_description
1 polymer ?
#
loop_
_entity_poly.entity_id
_entity_poly.type
_entity_poly.pdbx_seq_one_letter_code
_entity_poly.pdbx_strand_id
1 'polypeptide(L)' 'MAKAFLQRRENRRCKWPGCDQRARHVDHIIPHKGDPALRDDPSNWQGLCAHHHNSAKQRLERRTYKRT' A
#
# COMPACT_ATOMS: atom_id res chain seq x y z
N MET A 1 -0.08 0.17 15.75
CA MET A 1 -0.04 1.36 14.87
C MET A 1 -0.82 1.17 13.56
N ALA A 2 -0.49 0.20 12.70
CA ALA A 2 -1.17 -0.01 11.41
C ALA A 2 -2.69 -0.32 11.49
N LYS A 3 -3.16 -1.09 12.50
CA LYS A 3 -4.61 -1.33 12.70
C LYS A 3 -5.38 -0.05 13.03
N ALA A 4 -4.78 0.91 13.75
CA ALA A 4 -5.43 2.17 14.09
C ALA A 4 -5.55 3.08 12.85
N PHE A 5 -4.57 3.02 11.95
CA PHE A 5 -4.59 3.74 10.68
C PHE A 5 -5.82 3.36 9.83
N LEU A 6 -6.11 2.06 9.67
CA LEU A 6 -7.26 1.56 8.90
C LEU A 6 -8.63 1.80 9.56
N GLN A 7 -8.66 2.07 10.87
CA GLN A 7 -9.91 2.35 11.58
C GLN A 7 -10.46 3.76 11.29
N ARG A 8 -9.56 4.70 10.93
CA ARG A 8 -9.93 6.07 10.52
C ARG A 8 -10.82 6.01 9.29
N ARG A 9 -11.89 6.82 9.26
CA ARG A 9 -12.86 6.80 8.16
C ARG A 9 -12.19 7.09 6.81
N GLU A 10 -11.20 7.97 6.81
CA GLU A 10 -10.43 8.37 5.63
C GLU A 10 -9.63 7.20 4.98
N ASN A 11 -9.25 6.19 5.78
CA ASN A 11 -8.37 5.09 5.37
C ASN A 11 -9.06 3.72 5.40
N ARG A 12 -10.38 3.70 5.65
CA ARG A 12 -11.18 2.47 5.74
C ARG A 12 -11.42 1.83 4.36
N ARG A 13 -11.31 2.62 3.29
CA ARG A 13 -11.48 2.19 1.90
C ARG A 13 -10.14 2.07 1.21
N CYS A 14 -10.09 1.19 0.20
CA CYS A 14 -8.95 1.07 -0.69
C CYS A 14 -8.68 2.42 -1.36
N LYS A 15 -7.43 2.89 -1.34
CA LYS A 15 -7.01 4.12 -2.02
C LYS A 15 -6.83 3.96 -3.52
N TRP A 16 -6.91 2.74 -4.05
CA TRP A 16 -6.77 2.49 -5.48
C TRP A 16 -7.92 3.12 -6.28
N PRO A 17 -7.64 3.86 -7.38
CA PRO A 17 -8.67 4.52 -8.18
C PRO A 17 -9.73 3.53 -8.68
N GLY A 18 -11.01 3.84 -8.44
CA GLY A 18 -12.14 2.99 -8.84
C GLY A 18 -12.34 1.74 -7.98
N CYS A 19 -11.56 1.55 -6.92
CA CYS A 19 -11.76 0.43 -5.98
C CYS A 19 -12.54 0.92 -4.75
N ASP A 20 -13.70 0.30 -4.51
CA ASP A 20 -14.55 0.67 -3.38
C ASP A 20 -14.52 -0.31 -2.20
N GLN A 21 -13.58 -1.26 -2.26
CA GLN A 21 -13.45 -2.30 -1.25
C GLN A 21 -12.88 -1.74 0.05
N ARG A 22 -13.23 -2.39 1.17
CA ARG A 22 -12.61 -2.11 2.47
C ARG A 22 -11.11 -2.36 2.42
N ALA A 23 -10.33 -1.40 2.90
CA ALA A 23 -8.91 -1.58 3.13
C ALA A 23 -8.71 -2.59 4.28
N ARG A 24 -7.86 -3.58 4.04
CA ARG A 24 -7.52 -4.63 5.04
C ARG A 24 -6.03 -4.62 5.38
N HIS A 25 -5.22 -4.00 4.54
CA HIS A 25 -3.78 -3.96 4.66
C HIS A 25 -3.30 -2.51 4.55
N VAL A 26 -2.21 -2.22 5.25
CA VAL A 26 -1.47 -0.96 5.12
C VAL A 26 -0.29 -1.23 4.21
N ASP A 27 -0.15 -0.40 3.20
CA ASP A 27 0.95 -0.43 2.23
C ASP A 27 1.75 0.87 2.31
N HIS A 28 3.02 0.82 1.91
CA HIS A 28 3.87 2.00 1.83
C HIS A 28 3.78 2.62 0.43
N ILE A 29 3.45 3.90 0.34
CA ILE A 29 3.37 4.65 -0.92
C ILE A 29 4.76 4.69 -1.58
N ILE A 30 5.78 5.04 -0.80
CA ILE A 30 7.19 4.96 -1.15
C ILE A 30 7.77 3.68 -0.55
N PRO A 31 8.35 2.78 -1.36
CA PRO A 31 9.01 1.58 -0.85
C PRO A 31 10.10 1.97 0.15
N HIS A 32 9.99 1.48 1.39
CA HIS A 32 10.91 1.87 2.45
C HIS A 32 12.37 1.39 2.21
N LYS A 33 12.60 0.32 1.41
CA LYS A 33 13.95 -0.19 1.06
C LYS A 33 14.91 -0.39 2.25
N GLY A 34 14.37 -0.70 3.42
CA GLY A 34 15.13 -0.84 4.67
C GLY A 34 15.25 0.43 5.52
N ASP A 35 14.80 1.58 5.02
CA ASP A 35 14.73 2.84 5.77
C ASP A 35 13.65 2.78 6.86
N PRO A 36 14.01 2.87 8.16
CA PRO A 36 13.06 2.92 9.26
C PRO A 36 12.13 4.14 9.20
N ALA A 37 12.62 5.29 8.76
CA ALA A 37 11.84 6.51 8.71
C ALA A 37 10.63 6.34 7.77
N LEU A 38 10.86 5.79 6.57
CA LEU A 38 9.79 5.51 5.61
C LEU A 38 8.89 4.35 6.03
N ARG A 39 9.41 3.39 6.79
CA ARG A 39 8.65 2.22 7.28
C ARG A 39 7.62 2.63 8.33
N ASP A 40 8.03 3.50 9.24
CA ASP A 40 7.24 3.87 10.42
C ASP A 40 6.49 5.20 10.26
N ASP A 41 6.68 5.92 9.15
CA ASP A 41 5.97 7.17 8.82
C ASP A 41 4.51 6.93 8.38
N PRO A 42 3.51 7.38 9.17
CA PRO A 42 2.10 7.27 8.81
C PRO A 42 1.71 8.08 7.57
N SER A 43 2.48 9.11 7.21
CA SER A 43 2.25 9.91 6.00
C SER A 43 2.59 9.12 4.73
N ASN A 44 3.49 8.14 4.85
CA ASN A 44 3.87 7.22 3.79
C ASN A 44 2.96 5.98 3.71
N TRP A 45 1.91 5.88 4.53
CA TRP A 45 1.01 4.73 4.56
C TRP A 45 -0.25 4.96 3.71
N GLN A 46 -0.73 3.91 3.05
CA GLN A 46 -2.01 3.87 2.34
C GLN A 46 -2.79 2.60 2.66
N GLY A 47 -4.11 2.70 2.75
CA GLY A 47 -5.00 1.55 2.95
C GLY A 47 -5.34 0.88 1.63
N LEU A 48 -5.06 -0.42 1.50
CA LEU A 48 -5.40 -1.21 0.31
C LEU A 48 -6.21 -2.46 0.66
N CYS A 49 -7.05 -2.90 -0.29
CA CYS A 49 -7.68 -4.22 -0.23
C CYS A 49 -6.66 -5.33 -0.51
N ALA A 50 -6.98 -6.58 -0.18
CA ALA A 50 -6.08 -7.71 -0.40
C ALA A 50 -5.64 -7.84 -1.87
N HIS A 51 -6.56 -7.60 -2.80
CA HIS A 51 -6.27 -7.69 -4.24
C HIS A 51 -5.22 -6.67 -4.69
N HIS A 52 -5.42 -5.38 -4.38
CA HIS A 52 -4.51 -4.32 -4.79
C HIS A 52 -3.19 -4.33 -4.01
N HIS A 53 -3.22 -4.67 -2.72
CA HIS A 53 -2.01 -4.85 -1.92
C HIS A 53 -1.09 -5.94 -2.52
N ASN A 54 -1.67 -7.07 -2.92
CA ASN A 54 -0.90 -8.18 -3.50
C ASN A 54 -0.52 -7.91 -4.97
N SER A 55 -1.32 -7.13 -5.71
CA SER A 55 -1.08 -6.77 -7.12
C SER A 55 -0.02 -5.67 -7.28
N ALA A 56 0.06 -4.71 -6.35
CA ALA A 56 1.10 -3.68 -6.35
C ALA A 56 2.51 -4.29 -6.31
N LYS A 57 2.68 -5.37 -5.53
CA LYS A 57 3.90 -6.19 -5.52
C LYS A 57 4.18 -6.83 -6.89
N GLN A 58 3.17 -7.41 -7.53
CA GLN A 58 3.34 -8.02 -8.86
C GLN A 58 3.71 -7.00 -9.96
N ARG A 59 3.21 -5.76 -9.89
CA ARG A 59 3.55 -4.73 -10.88
C ARG A 59 4.98 -4.23 -10.73
N LEU A 60 5.53 -4.21 -9.51
CA LEU A 60 6.95 -3.93 -9.27
C LEU A 60 7.84 -5.07 -9.82
N GLU A 61 7.45 -6.32 -9.66
CA GLU A 61 8.19 -7.47 -10.18
C GLU A 61 8.11 -7.61 -11.71
N ARG A 62 7.04 -7.12 -12.37
CA ARG A 62 6.94 -7.13 -13.85
C ARG A 62 7.67 -5.97 -14.54
N ARG A 63 8.06 -4.91 -13.82
CA ARG A 63 8.74 -3.74 -14.44
C ARG A 63 10.26 -3.90 -14.57
N THR A 64 10.84 -4.96 -13.99
CA THR A 64 12.27 -5.30 -14.10
C THR A 64 12.60 -6.27 -15.24
N TYR A 65 11.71 -6.42 -16.23
CA TYR A 65 12.05 -7.13 -17.46
C TYR A 65 11.85 -6.21 -18.68
N LYS A 66 12.69 -5.17 -18.80
CA LYS A 66 13.07 -4.72 -20.13
C LYS A 66 13.95 -5.83 -20.72
N ARG A 67 13.32 -6.75 -21.45
CA ARG A 67 14.02 -7.66 -22.36
C ARG A 67 14.62 -6.77 -23.45
N THR A 68 15.92 -6.50 -23.33
CA THR A 68 16.76 -6.13 -24.48
C THR A 68 16.65 -7.16 -25.56
#